data_AF-A0A428XRR1-F1
#
_entry.id   AF-A0A428XRR1-F1
#
_cell.length_a   1.000
_cell.length_b   1.000
_cell.length_c   1.000
_cell.angle_alpha   90.00
_cell.angle_beta   90.00
_cell.angle_gamma   90.00
#
_symmetry.space_group_name_H-M   'P 1'
#
loop_
_entity.id
_entity.type
_entity.pdbx_description
1 polymer ?
#
loop_
_entity_poly.entity_id
_entity_poly.type
_entity_poly.pdbx_seq_one_letter_code
_entity_poly.pdbx_strand_id
1 'polypeptide(L)'
;MKRTTSAGVGRVRVALAAAVATVATLFVVPAPAAEAFPVEAFAFGGNSHASLTRAMLTRAVLNYFGISNPSVATRRAIDDIVAANEAVDGDQVSSAKHFDGENFGGGKALIQTHFSNTVALLLIGNPSGARLSFGAALHTIQDFYAHSNWVELGIRNPTRALWTIDSIGTVAGPREATCNGSTLTTTKLTSGYYGGEDRTPQIASKCRHGGPTDFGAGSGGINKDFNDTLLSPHATFHTEAARQATAGSRLFLDDINFSVGQFFTEELLAV
;
A
#
# COMPACT_ATOMS: atom_id res chain seq x y z
N MET A 1 16.40 -46.55 -86.64
CA MET A 1 16.13 -47.68 -85.74
C MET A 1 16.68 -47.36 -84.36
N LYS A 2 15.83 -46.92 -83.42
CA LYS A 2 15.88 -47.16 -81.96
C LYS A 2 14.84 -46.27 -81.29
N ARG A 3 13.89 -46.93 -80.60
CA ARG A 3 12.89 -46.37 -79.69
C ARG A 3 13.56 -45.95 -78.38
N THR A 4 12.98 -44.97 -77.68
CA THR A 4 13.01 -44.77 -76.21
C THR A 4 12.05 -43.60 -75.90
N THR A 5 10.77 -43.83 -75.59
CA THR A 5 10.12 -44.01 -74.27
C THR A 5 10.35 -42.92 -73.20
N SER A 6 9.31 -42.06 -73.06
CA SER A 6 8.59 -41.66 -71.83
C SER A 6 9.35 -41.24 -70.56
N ALA A 7 9.03 -40.03 -70.06
CA ALA A 7 8.60 -39.83 -68.66
C ALA A 7 7.81 -38.51 -68.54
N GLY A 8 6.64 -38.58 -67.91
CA GLY A 8 5.66 -37.49 -67.82
C GLY A 8 6.00 -36.38 -66.83
N VAL A 9 5.55 -35.16 -67.16
CA VAL A 9 5.61 -33.97 -66.32
C VAL A 9 4.30 -33.87 -65.51
N GLY A 10 4.35 -34.25 -64.24
CA GLY A 10 3.28 -33.95 -63.27
C GLY A 10 3.45 -32.53 -62.72
N ARG A 11 2.57 -31.61 -63.11
CA ARG A 11 2.51 -30.25 -62.54
C ARG A 11 1.78 -30.29 -61.20
N VAL A 12 2.51 -30.13 -60.09
CA VAL A 12 1.92 -29.86 -58.77
C VAL A 12 1.63 -28.36 -58.68
N ARG A 13 0.35 -27.99 -58.67
CA ARG A 13 -0.11 -26.63 -58.37
C ARG A 13 -0.19 -26.48 -56.85
N VAL A 14 0.72 -25.71 -56.25
CA VAL A 14 0.61 -25.27 -54.86
C VAL A 14 -0.26 -24.02 -54.85
N ALA A 15 -1.49 -24.13 -54.32
CA ALA A 15 -2.34 -22.98 -54.05
C ALA A 15 -1.86 -22.31 -52.75
N LEU A 16 -1.41 -21.06 -52.84
CA LEU A 16 -1.07 -20.24 -51.68
C LEU A 16 -2.38 -19.67 -51.10
N ALA A 17 -2.89 -20.27 -50.03
CA ALA A 17 -4.00 -19.70 -49.27
C ALA A 17 -3.45 -18.58 -48.36
N ALA A 18 -3.82 -17.33 -48.63
CA ALA A 18 -3.52 -16.21 -47.75
C ALA A 18 -4.39 -16.31 -46.49
N ALA A 19 -3.80 -16.68 -45.36
CA ALA A 19 -4.44 -16.62 -44.06
C ALA A 19 -4.44 -15.16 -43.57
N VAL A 20 -5.59 -14.51 -43.62
CA VAL A 20 -5.82 -13.23 -42.93
C VAL A 20 -5.97 -13.54 -41.45
N ALA A 21 -4.92 -13.32 -40.66
CA ALA A 21 -4.98 -13.40 -39.21
C ALA A 21 -5.67 -12.14 -38.67
N THR A 22 -6.94 -12.27 -38.32
CA THR A 22 -7.64 -11.28 -37.49
C THR A 22 -7.01 -11.28 -36.11
N VAL A 23 -6.27 -10.22 -35.78
CA VAL A 23 -5.80 -9.96 -34.41
C VAL A 23 -7.02 -9.56 -33.59
N ALA A 24 -7.65 -10.54 -32.95
CA ALA A 24 -8.60 -10.28 -31.88
C ALA A 24 -7.81 -9.72 -30.69
N THR A 25 -7.88 -8.41 -30.47
CA THR A 25 -7.44 -7.79 -29.23
C THR A 25 -8.29 -8.36 -28.10
N LEU A 26 -7.74 -9.35 -27.38
CA LEU A 26 -8.28 -9.73 -26.08
C LEU A 26 -8.16 -8.52 -25.17
N PHE A 27 -9.27 -7.86 -24.90
CA PHE A 27 -9.40 -7.05 -23.70
C PHE A 27 -9.26 -8.02 -22.52
N VAL A 28 -8.06 -8.05 -21.94
CA VAL A 28 -7.87 -8.64 -20.62
C VAL A 28 -8.62 -7.71 -19.67
N VAL A 29 -9.86 -8.05 -19.38
CA VAL A 29 -10.53 -7.55 -18.18
C VAL A 29 -9.68 -8.07 -17.02
N PRO A 30 -9.04 -7.22 -16.20
CA PRO A 30 -8.36 -7.72 -15.03
C PRO A 30 -9.38 -8.50 -14.20
N ALA A 31 -9.07 -9.76 -13.92
CA ALA A 31 -9.83 -10.52 -12.94
C ALA A 31 -9.84 -9.70 -11.64
N PRO A 32 -10.96 -9.66 -10.89
CA PRO A 32 -10.92 -9.10 -9.56
C PRO A 32 -9.77 -9.79 -8.81
N ALA A 33 -8.89 -8.99 -8.21
CA ALA A 33 -7.91 -9.53 -7.29
C ALA A 33 -8.66 -10.44 -6.32
N ALA A 34 -8.18 -11.66 -6.12
CA ALA A 34 -8.68 -12.51 -5.05
C ALA A 34 -8.60 -11.66 -3.78
N GLU A 35 -9.75 -11.35 -3.17
CA GLU A 35 -9.81 -10.44 -2.04
C GLU A 35 -8.97 -11.01 -0.90
N ALA A 36 -7.77 -10.45 -0.74
CA ALA A 36 -7.02 -10.52 0.49
C ALA A 36 -7.82 -9.70 1.49
N PHE A 37 -8.60 -10.43 2.31
CA PHE A 37 -9.52 -9.97 3.33
C PHE A 37 -10.80 -9.31 2.80
N PRO A 38 -11.98 -9.96 2.95
CA PRO A 38 -13.24 -9.31 2.65
C PRO A 38 -13.37 -8.04 3.49
N VAL A 39 -13.66 -6.96 2.80
CA VAL A 39 -14.23 -5.70 3.29
C VAL A 39 -15.45 -5.97 4.16
N GLU A 40 -15.21 -6.28 5.41
CA GLU A 40 -15.97 -5.87 6.58
C GLU A 40 -15.24 -6.45 7.79
N ALA A 41 -14.93 -5.57 8.73
CA ALA A 41 -14.39 -5.91 10.03
C ALA A 41 -14.97 -7.24 10.53
N PHE A 42 -14.16 -8.31 10.49
CA PHE A 42 -14.31 -9.36 11.48
C PHE A 42 -14.45 -8.65 12.82
N ALA A 43 -15.52 -8.97 13.53
CA ALA A 43 -16.03 -8.28 14.71
C ALA A 43 -15.09 -8.38 15.93
N PHE A 44 -13.84 -7.96 15.76
CA PHE A 44 -12.81 -7.72 16.76
C PHE A 44 -12.58 -6.21 16.73
N GLY A 45 -13.38 -5.47 17.50
CA GLY A 45 -13.42 -4.00 17.47
C GLY A 45 -12.03 -3.34 17.35
N GLY A 46 -11.81 -2.64 16.24
CA GLY A 46 -10.58 -1.92 15.90
C GLY A 46 -10.79 -1.06 14.65
N ASN A 47 -9.98 -0.01 14.48
CA ASN A 47 -10.03 0.82 13.28
C ASN A 47 -9.15 0.17 12.20
N SER A 48 -9.75 -0.34 11.12
CA SER A 48 -8.99 -0.78 9.93
C SER A 48 -8.47 0.40 9.13
N HIS A 49 -7.41 0.20 8.35
CA HIS A 49 -6.90 1.19 7.39
C HIS A 49 -7.98 1.78 6.49
N ALA A 50 -8.88 0.93 6.00
CA ALA A 50 -10.05 1.32 5.23
C ALA A 50 -10.97 2.28 5.97
N SER A 51 -11.31 1.95 7.23
CA SER A 51 -12.17 2.78 8.08
C SER A 51 -11.53 4.13 8.42
N LEU A 52 -10.22 4.15 8.70
CA LEU A 52 -9.45 5.36 8.97
C LEU A 52 -9.42 6.26 7.73
N THR A 53 -9.12 5.67 6.57
CA THR A 53 -9.10 6.35 5.28
C THR A 53 -10.46 6.95 4.95
N ARG A 54 -11.54 6.18 5.04
CA ARG A 54 -12.91 6.65 4.79
C ARG A 54 -13.32 7.78 5.72
N ALA A 55 -13.04 7.64 7.02
CA ALA A 55 -13.39 8.65 8.01
C ALA A 55 -12.60 9.95 7.80
N MET A 56 -11.30 9.85 7.51
CA MET A 56 -10.44 10.99 7.21
C MET A 56 -10.92 11.74 5.96
N LEU A 57 -11.22 11.03 4.87
CA LEU A 57 -11.66 11.65 3.62
C LEU A 57 -13.06 12.27 3.72
N THR A 58 -14.00 11.57 4.38
CA THR A 58 -15.34 12.14 4.64
C THR A 58 -15.23 13.43 5.44
N ARG A 59 -14.31 13.48 6.42
CA ARG A 59 -14.05 14.71 7.18
C ARG A 59 -13.37 15.78 6.34
N ALA A 60 -12.45 15.40 5.45
CA ALA A 60 -11.77 16.33 4.54
C ALA A 60 -12.76 16.98 3.57
N VAL A 61 -13.70 16.22 3.01
CA VAL A 61 -14.76 16.74 2.13
C VAL A 61 -15.59 17.81 2.84
N LEU A 62 -15.97 17.58 4.09
CA LEU A 62 -16.66 18.59 4.90
C LEU A 62 -15.78 19.83 5.13
N ASN A 63 -14.53 19.63 5.55
CA ASN A 63 -13.65 20.74 5.96
C ASN A 63 -13.17 21.61 4.80
N TYR A 64 -12.91 21.01 3.64
CA TYR A 64 -12.38 21.71 2.47
C TYR A 64 -13.47 22.37 1.65
N PHE A 65 -14.62 21.71 1.53
CA PHE A 65 -15.65 22.13 0.58
C PHE A 65 -16.99 22.48 1.24
N GLY A 66 -17.11 22.34 2.57
CA GLY A 66 -18.35 22.60 3.28
C GLY A 66 -19.46 21.59 3.00
N ILE A 67 -19.12 20.41 2.46
CA ILE A 67 -20.11 19.42 2.02
C ILE A 67 -20.37 18.40 3.13
N SER A 68 -21.50 18.55 3.81
CA SER A 68 -21.95 17.61 4.84
C SER A 68 -22.63 16.35 4.29
N ASN A 69 -23.17 16.42 3.07
CA ASN A 69 -23.83 15.32 2.39
C ASN A 69 -23.15 15.07 1.03
N PRO A 70 -22.11 14.21 0.99
CA PRO A 70 -21.38 13.92 -0.24
C PRO A 70 -22.29 13.42 -1.36
N SER A 71 -21.95 13.72 -2.61
CA SER A 71 -22.66 13.18 -3.77
C SER A 71 -22.40 11.67 -3.92
N VAL A 72 -23.13 11.00 -4.83
CA VAL A 72 -22.81 9.61 -5.20
C VAL A 72 -21.41 9.51 -5.81
N ALA A 73 -21.01 10.49 -6.63
CA ALA A 73 -19.68 10.53 -7.24
C ALA A 73 -18.58 10.68 -6.19
N THR A 74 -18.78 11.58 -5.22
CA THR A 74 -17.85 11.79 -4.10
C THR A 74 -17.69 10.53 -3.25
N ARG A 75 -18.78 9.83 -2.93
CA ARG A 75 -18.71 8.55 -2.19
C ARG A 75 -17.93 7.50 -2.98
N ARG A 76 -18.19 7.36 -4.28
CA ARG A 76 -17.42 6.42 -5.14
C ARG A 76 -15.94 6.77 -5.22
N ALA A 77 -15.59 8.05 -5.32
CA ALA A 77 -14.21 8.49 -5.28
C ALA A 77 -13.51 8.12 -3.97
N ILE A 78 -14.20 8.24 -2.83
CA ILE A 78 -13.70 7.77 -1.54
C ILE A 78 -13.58 6.24 -1.54
N ASP A 79 -14.56 5.51 -2.08
CA ASP A 79 -14.53 4.05 -2.19
C ASP A 79 -13.33 3.58 -3.03
N ASP A 80 -13.04 4.23 -4.15
CA ASP A 80 -11.87 3.92 -5.00
C ASP A 80 -10.55 4.10 -4.22
N ILE A 81 -10.44 5.15 -3.40
CA ILE A 81 -9.24 5.38 -2.57
C ILE A 81 -9.14 4.33 -1.46
N VAL A 82 -10.26 3.98 -0.83
CA VAL A 82 -10.32 2.94 0.22
C VAL A 82 -9.92 1.58 -0.36
N ALA A 83 -10.46 1.20 -1.51
CA ALA A 83 -10.12 -0.04 -2.18
C ALA A 83 -8.63 -0.08 -2.58
N ALA A 84 -8.06 1.04 -3.03
CA ALA A 84 -6.63 1.12 -3.35
C ALA A 84 -5.72 1.06 -2.12
N ASN A 85 -6.19 1.55 -0.98
CA ASN A 85 -5.54 1.38 0.33
C ASN A 85 -5.54 -0.10 0.70
N GLU A 86 -6.70 -0.75 0.77
CA GLU A 86 -6.84 -2.17 1.11
C GLU A 86 -6.08 -3.10 0.17
N ALA A 87 -6.03 -2.79 -1.13
CA ALA A 87 -5.33 -3.60 -2.12
C ALA A 87 -3.82 -3.77 -1.85
N VAL A 88 -3.21 -2.90 -1.03
CA VAL A 88 -1.80 -3.02 -0.64
C VAL A 88 -1.58 -4.29 0.20
N ASP A 89 -2.56 -4.69 1.02
CA ASP A 89 -2.47 -5.92 1.83
C ASP A 89 -2.44 -7.21 0.99
N GLY A 90 -2.75 -7.14 -0.30
CA GLY A 90 -2.54 -8.25 -1.23
C GLY A 90 -1.07 -8.65 -1.42
N ASP A 91 -0.11 -7.82 -0.96
CA ASP A 91 1.32 -8.06 -1.04
C ASP A 91 2.01 -7.95 0.33
N GLN A 92 1.83 -8.98 1.15
CA GLN A 92 2.47 -9.12 2.46
C GLN A 92 3.98 -9.45 2.40
N VAL A 93 4.57 -9.59 1.20
CA VAL A 93 5.98 -10.00 1.06
C VAL A 93 6.92 -8.83 0.75
N SER A 94 6.39 -7.69 0.35
CA SER A 94 7.16 -6.48 0.09
C SER A 94 7.22 -5.60 1.34
N SER A 95 8.26 -5.76 2.17
CA SER A 95 8.41 -5.05 3.45
C SER A 95 8.28 -3.52 3.34
N ALA A 96 8.68 -2.93 2.20
CA ALA A 96 8.54 -1.50 1.96
C ALA A 96 7.08 -1.01 2.00
N LYS A 97 6.11 -1.83 1.57
CA LYS A 97 4.68 -1.47 1.55
C LYS A 97 4.09 -1.32 2.95
N HIS A 98 4.66 -2.02 3.91
CA HIS A 98 4.15 -2.15 5.28
C HIS A 98 5.10 -1.57 6.34
N PHE A 99 6.19 -0.91 5.91
CA PHE A 99 7.28 -0.46 6.80
C PHE A 99 7.87 -1.57 7.68
N ASP A 100 7.71 -2.83 7.28
CA ASP A 100 8.26 -3.96 7.98
C ASP A 100 9.76 -4.12 7.68
N GLY A 101 10.39 -5.03 8.41
CA GLY A 101 11.79 -5.41 8.26
C GLY A 101 12.79 -4.26 8.40
N GLU A 102 12.44 -3.21 9.17
CA GLU A 102 13.17 -1.94 9.23
C GLU A 102 13.45 -1.34 7.84
N ASN A 103 12.56 -1.58 6.86
CA ASN A 103 12.68 -1.09 5.48
C ASN A 103 12.20 0.36 5.35
N PHE A 104 12.62 1.22 6.26
CA PHE A 104 12.22 2.62 6.29
C PHE A 104 12.62 3.38 5.02
N GLY A 105 13.80 3.08 4.47
CA GLY A 105 14.27 3.68 3.22
C GLY A 105 13.36 3.31 2.04
N GLY A 106 13.00 2.02 1.93
CA GLY A 106 12.09 1.53 0.89
C GLY A 106 10.68 2.10 1.03
N GLY A 107 10.11 2.08 2.24
CA GLY A 107 8.77 2.63 2.50
C GLY A 107 8.69 4.13 2.20
N LYS A 108 9.70 4.91 2.58
CA LYS A 108 9.80 6.32 2.19
C LYS A 108 9.82 6.52 0.68
N ALA A 109 10.70 5.79 -0.02
CA ALA A 109 10.83 5.92 -1.48
C ALA A 109 9.51 5.54 -2.19
N LEU A 110 8.79 4.55 -1.66
CA LEU A 110 7.48 4.15 -2.16
C LEU A 110 6.43 5.26 -1.97
N ILE A 111 6.34 5.86 -0.78
CA ILE A 111 5.41 6.98 -0.55
C ILE A 111 5.76 8.18 -1.44
N GLN A 112 7.04 8.52 -1.59
CA GLN A 112 7.49 9.59 -2.49
C GLN A 112 7.08 9.36 -3.95
N THR A 113 7.16 8.10 -4.40
CA THR A 113 6.72 7.69 -5.73
C THR A 113 5.22 7.88 -5.87
N HIS A 114 4.44 7.41 -4.91
CA HIS A 114 3.00 7.59 -4.93
C HIS A 114 2.56 9.05 -4.85
N PHE A 115 3.23 9.88 -4.03
CA PHE A 115 2.99 11.32 -3.98
C PHE A 115 3.19 11.96 -5.36
N SER A 116 4.34 11.69 -5.99
CA SER A 116 4.67 12.22 -7.32
C SER A 116 3.67 11.74 -8.38
N ASN A 117 3.27 10.47 -8.32
CA ASN A 117 2.28 9.89 -9.21
C ASN A 117 0.90 10.52 -9.02
N THR A 118 0.43 10.70 -7.78
CA THR A 118 -0.85 11.36 -7.50
C THR A 118 -0.87 12.77 -8.07
N VAL A 119 0.18 13.56 -7.82
CA VAL A 119 0.31 14.92 -8.38
C VAL A 119 0.29 14.88 -9.91
N ALA A 120 1.15 14.08 -10.53
CA ALA A 120 1.25 14.01 -11.99
C ALA A 120 -0.06 13.54 -12.64
N LEU A 121 -0.73 12.53 -12.07
CA LEU A 121 -1.97 11.97 -12.58
C LEU A 121 -3.12 12.98 -12.49
N LEU A 122 -3.20 13.76 -11.42
CA LEU A 122 -4.17 14.86 -11.32
C LEU A 122 -3.92 15.92 -12.38
N LEU A 123 -2.67 16.35 -12.56
CA LEU A 123 -2.32 17.40 -13.52
C LEU A 123 -2.59 17.03 -14.99
N ILE A 124 -2.57 15.74 -15.33
CA ILE A 124 -2.92 15.25 -16.68
C ILE A 124 -4.40 14.86 -16.82
N GLY A 125 -5.24 15.13 -15.82
CA GLY A 125 -6.68 14.84 -15.87
C GLY A 125 -7.02 13.36 -15.70
N ASN A 126 -6.21 12.61 -14.94
CA ASN A 126 -6.46 11.21 -14.58
C ASN A 126 -6.71 11.04 -13.06
N PRO A 127 -7.86 11.49 -12.54
CA PRO A 127 -8.17 11.38 -11.12
C PRO A 127 -8.33 9.93 -10.67
N SER A 128 -8.79 9.00 -11.51
CA SER A 128 -8.90 7.59 -11.14
C SER A 128 -7.52 6.97 -10.86
N GLY A 129 -6.52 7.21 -11.72
CA GLY A 129 -5.14 6.77 -11.45
C GLY A 129 -4.55 7.47 -10.22
N ALA A 130 -4.87 8.75 -10.01
CA ALA A 130 -4.44 9.48 -8.83
C ALA A 130 -5.01 8.88 -7.53
N ARG A 131 -6.29 8.47 -7.53
CA ARG A 131 -6.94 7.79 -6.40
C ARG A 131 -6.26 6.46 -6.06
N LEU A 132 -5.86 5.67 -7.07
CA LEU A 132 -5.09 4.44 -6.86
C LEU A 132 -3.75 4.71 -6.19
N SER A 133 -2.97 5.66 -6.72
CA SER A 133 -1.66 6.00 -6.14
C SER A 133 -1.80 6.60 -4.74
N PHE A 134 -2.80 7.45 -4.53
CA PHE A 134 -3.04 8.11 -3.26
C PHE A 134 -3.47 7.10 -2.18
N GLY A 135 -4.41 6.21 -2.47
CA GLY A 135 -4.85 5.16 -1.53
C GLY A 135 -3.71 4.23 -1.12
N ALA A 136 -2.88 3.81 -2.08
CA ALA A 136 -1.70 2.99 -1.79
C ALA A 136 -0.70 3.70 -0.87
N ALA A 137 -0.45 5.00 -1.08
CA ALA A 137 0.37 5.79 -0.14
C ALA A 137 -0.23 5.84 1.27
N LEU A 138 -1.55 6.01 1.37
CA LEU A 138 -2.21 6.08 2.68
C LEU A 138 -2.01 4.79 3.47
N HIS A 139 -2.07 3.63 2.82
CA HIS A 139 -1.83 2.34 3.46
C HIS A 139 -0.44 2.28 4.09
N THR A 140 0.59 2.52 3.26
CA THR A 140 1.98 2.51 3.71
C THR A 140 2.25 3.55 4.81
N ILE A 141 1.61 4.72 4.76
CA ILE A 141 1.68 5.72 5.85
C ILE A 141 1.03 5.19 7.14
N GLN A 142 -0.09 4.49 7.05
CA GLN A 142 -0.81 3.99 8.23
C GLN A 142 -0.02 2.83 8.89
N ASP A 143 0.53 1.93 8.09
CA ASP A 143 1.42 0.85 8.56
C ASP A 143 2.68 1.36 9.23
N PHE A 144 3.26 2.48 8.78
CA PHE A 144 4.37 3.10 9.51
C PHE A 144 4.05 3.31 11.00
N TYR A 145 2.86 3.81 11.32
CA TYR A 145 2.49 4.07 12.72
C TYR A 145 2.04 2.81 13.47
N ALA A 146 1.53 1.80 12.77
CA ALA A 146 1.11 0.54 13.36
C ALA A 146 2.30 -0.40 13.63
N HIS A 147 3.23 -0.50 12.67
CA HIS A 147 4.29 -1.52 12.64
C HIS A 147 5.66 -1.01 13.12
N SER A 148 5.84 0.31 13.30
CA SER A 148 7.04 0.89 13.93
C SER A 148 6.85 1.16 15.42
N ASN A 149 7.95 1.49 16.12
CA ASN A 149 7.91 1.97 17.51
C ASN A 149 7.64 3.48 17.66
N TRP A 150 7.13 4.18 16.62
CA TRP A 150 6.96 5.64 16.65
C TRP A 150 6.21 6.16 17.88
N VAL A 151 5.09 5.50 18.24
CA VAL A 151 4.26 5.90 19.37
C VAL A 151 4.83 5.44 20.72
N GLU A 152 5.63 4.38 20.74
CA GLU A 152 6.36 3.90 21.92
C GLU A 152 7.57 4.78 22.26
N LEU A 153 8.17 5.44 21.25
CA LEU A 153 9.16 6.51 21.44
C LEU A 153 8.54 7.78 22.06
N GLY A 154 7.23 7.78 22.34
CA GLY A 154 6.51 8.92 22.89
C GLY A 154 6.25 10.03 21.88
N ILE A 155 6.44 9.76 20.58
CA ILE A 155 6.19 10.74 19.54
C ILE A 155 4.69 10.80 19.27
N ARG A 156 4.11 11.99 19.43
CA ARG A 156 2.65 12.23 19.39
C ARG A 156 2.20 13.12 18.23
N ASN A 157 3.09 13.40 17.28
CA ASN A 157 2.77 14.15 16.07
C ASN A 157 3.12 13.33 14.83
N PRO A 158 2.32 13.42 13.75
CA PRO A 158 2.66 12.81 12.48
C PRO A 158 3.85 13.55 11.84
N THR A 159 4.57 12.88 10.94
CA THR A 159 5.77 13.45 10.30
C THR A 159 5.67 13.48 8.78
N ARG A 160 6.06 14.62 8.19
CA ARG A 160 6.29 14.76 6.74
C ARG A 160 7.57 14.07 6.27
N ALA A 161 8.44 13.68 7.19
CA ALA A 161 9.68 12.99 6.87
C ALA A 161 9.43 11.65 6.14
N LEU A 162 8.21 11.11 6.14
CA LEU A 162 7.83 9.92 5.38
C LEU A 162 7.82 10.13 3.85
N TRP A 163 7.57 11.35 3.37
CA TRP A 163 7.52 11.66 1.92
C TRP A 163 8.40 12.84 1.50
N THR A 164 9.27 13.30 2.40
CA THR A 164 10.25 14.36 2.12
C THR A 164 11.68 13.85 2.27
N ILE A 165 12.65 14.68 1.90
CA ILE A 165 14.08 14.35 2.05
C ILE A 165 14.53 14.33 3.52
N ASP A 166 13.69 14.82 4.43
CA ASP A 166 14.01 14.95 5.85
C ASP A 166 14.23 13.59 6.52
N SER A 167 15.06 13.58 7.56
CA SER A 167 15.28 12.39 8.38
C SER A 167 14.03 12.04 9.19
N ILE A 168 13.69 10.75 9.22
CA ILE A 168 12.63 10.20 10.10
C ILE A 168 13.15 9.87 11.51
N GLY A 169 14.41 10.18 11.79
CA GLY A 169 15.09 9.83 13.04
C GLY A 169 16.19 8.78 12.84
N THR A 170 16.85 8.41 13.94
CA THR A 170 17.88 7.37 13.92
C THR A 170 17.24 6.00 13.94
N VAL A 171 17.50 5.20 12.91
CA VAL A 171 17.03 3.80 12.82
C VAL A 171 18.01 2.87 13.55
N ALA A 172 17.48 1.84 14.21
CA ALA A 172 18.28 0.81 14.86
C ALA A 172 19.20 0.10 13.85
N GLY A 173 20.43 -0.21 14.26
CA GLY A 173 21.36 -0.91 13.38
C GLY A 173 20.94 -2.36 13.10
N PRO A 174 21.36 -2.98 11.99
CA PRO A 174 20.92 -4.33 11.61
C PRO A 174 21.28 -5.42 12.64
N ARG A 175 22.33 -5.19 13.45
CA ARG A 175 22.77 -6.06 14.56
C ARG A 175 22.53 -5.45 15.95
N GLU A 176 21.70 -4.42 16.02
CA GLU A 176 21.25 -3.83 17.28
C GLU A 176 20.01 -4.58 17.76
N ALA A 177 19.99 -5.01 19.03
CA ALA A 177 18.81 -5.62 19.62
C ALA A 177 17.70 -4.59 19.73
N THR A 178 16.48 -4.95 19.31
CA THR A 178 15.31 -4.06 19.40
C THR A 178 14.15 -4.67 20.18
N CYS A 179 14.14 -6.00 20.37
CA CYS A 179 13.16 -6.71 21.18
C CYS A 179 13.77 -7.74 22.14
N ASN A 180 13.10 -7.91 23.27
CA ASN A 180 13.17 -9.09 24.14
C ASN A 180 11.75 -9.58 24.42
N GLY A 181 11.31 -10.63 23.74
CA GLY A 181 9.89 -10.92 23.59
C GLY A 181 9.21 -9.75 22.87
N SER A 182 8.09 -9.26 23.39
CA SER A 182 7.41 -8.04 22.91
C SER A 182 7.79 -6.80 23.72
N THR A 183 8.91 -6.83 24.45
CA THR A 183 9.44 -5.62 25.11
C THR A 183 10.46 -4.96 24.19
N LEU A 184 10.22 -3.70 23.81
CA LEU A 184 11.19 -2.89 23.06
C LEU A 184 12.41 -2.57 23.92
N THR A 185 13.61 -2.78 23.36
CA THR A 185 14.89 -2.58 24.07
C THR A 185 15.76 -1.46 23.49
N THR A 186 15.29 -0.80 22.43
CA THR A 186 15.99 0.33 21.77
C THR A 186 15.25 1.65 21.99
N THR A 187 15.99 2.75 21.93
CA THR A 187 15.46 4.13 21.87
C THR A 187 15.52 4.71 20.45
N LYS A 188 15.97 3.91 19.47
CA LYS A 188 15.99 4.25 18.04
C LYS A 188 14.72 3.75 17.37
N LEU A 189 14.45 4.27 16.17
CA LEU A 189 13.35 3.80 15.34
C LEU A 189 13.59 2.34 14.90
N THR A 190 12.60 1.47 15.10
CA THR A 190 12.57 0.06 14.67
C THR A 190 11.16 -0.27 14.17
N SER A 191 11.04 -1.30 13.36
CA SER A 191 9.76 -1.92 12.99
C SER A 191 9.83 -3.43 13.08
N GLY A 192 8.68 -4.08 12.94
CA GLY A 192 8.57 -5.53 12.99
C GLY A 192 9.06 -6.19 11.70
N TYR A 193 9.67 -7.37 11.80
CA TYR A 193 9.95 -8.24 10.66
C TYR A 193 8.81 -9.24 10.47
N TYR A 194 8.19 -9.27 9.29
CA TYR A 194 7.12 -10.22 8.98
C TYR A 194 7.66 -11.51 8.36
N GLY A 195 7.02 -12.63 8.68
CA GLY A 195 7.33 -13.93 8.12
C GLY A 195 7.25 -14.05 6.60
N GLY A 196 8.38 -14.31 5.93
CA GLY A 196 8.41 -14.59 4.50
C GLY A 196 8.46 -13.35 3.60
N GLU A 197 8.66 -12.18 4.18
CA GLU A 197 8.93 -10.94 3.43
C GLU A 197 10.32 -10.92 2.79
N ASP A 198 10.57 -9.91 1.97
CA ASP A 198 11.82 -9.68 1.23
C ASP A 198 13.02 -9.26 2.11
N ARG A 199 12.82 -9.18 3.43
CA ARG A 199 13.87 -8.91 4.43
C ARG A 199 13.78 -9.88 5.59
N THR A 200 14.95 -10.23 6.15
CA THR A 200 15.03 -11.07 7.34
C THR A 200 15.89 -10.41 8.40
N PRO A 201 15.58 -10.60 9.70
CA PRO A 201 16.37 -10.02 10.77
C PRO A 201 17.73 -10.70 10.85
N GLN A 202 18.81 -9.92 11.00
CA GLN A 202 20.17 -10.48 11.09
C GLN A 202 20.48 -11.12 12.44
N ILE A 203 19.70 -10.80 13.48
CA ILE A 203 19.82 -11.35 14.82
C ILE A 203 18.44 -11.66 15.40
N ALA A 204 18.36 -12.66 16.28
CA ALA A 204 17.09 -13.11 16.87
C ALA A 204 16.42 -12.09 17.80
N SER A 205 17.15 -11.07 18.27
CA SER A 205 16.63 -10.01 19.15
C SER A 205 16.05 -8.81 18.39
N LYS A 206 15.75 -8.94 17.10
CA LYS A 206 14.91 -7.98 16.37
C LYS A 206 13.44 -8.26 16.62
N CYS A 207 12.62 -7.21 16.72
CA CYS A 207 11.18 -7.40 16.84
C CYS A 207 10.61 -8.04 15.60
N ARG A 208 9.77 -9.05 15.76
CA ARG A 208 8.89 -9.49 14.69
C ARG A 208 7.76 -8.48 14.45
N HIS A 209 7.00 -8.67 13.38
CA HIS A 209 5.70 -8.01 13.24
C HIS A 209 4.78 -8.45 14.38
N GLY A 210 4.62 -9.76 14.58
CA GLY A 210 3.75 -10.38 15.57
C GLY A 210 2.35 -10.71 15.04
N GLY A 211 1.53 -11.27 15.92
CA GLY A 211 0.17 -11.72 15.60
C GLY A 211 0.09 -13.21 15.23
N PRO A 212 -1.14 -13.76 15.09
CA PRO A 212 -1.35 -15.20 14.95
C PRO A 212 -0.82 -15.81 13.65
N THR A 213 -0.69 -15.00 12.60
CA THR A 213 -0.26 -15.44 11.27
C THR A 213 1.21 -15.13 10.98
N ASP A 214 1.89 -14.40 11.85
CA ASP A 214 3.31 -14.09 11.68
C ASP A 214 4.19 -15.23 12.20
N PHE A 215 5.04 -15.73 11.31
CA PHE A 215 5.99 -16.82 11.57
C PHE A 215 7.38 -16.43 11.07
N GLY A 216 8.41 -16.49 11.90
CA GLY A 216 9.74 -16.16 11.39
C GLY A 216 10.78 -15.97 12.46
N ALA A 217 11.97 -15.60 12.01
CA ALA A 217 13.06 -15.22 12.90
C ALA A 217 12.75 -13.89 13.60
N GLY A 218 13.34 -13.68 14.78
CA GLY A 218 13.11 -12.50 15.61
C GLY A 218 12.39 -12.85 16.92
N SER A 219 11.97 -11.81 17.64
CA SER A 219 11.44 -11.92 19.00
C SER A 219 10.09 -11.21 19.12
N GLY A 220 9.12 -11.88 19.77
CA GLY A 220 7.80 -11.35 20.10
C GLY A 220 7.06 -10.73 18.92
N GLY A 221 6.81 -9.43 19.03
CA GLY A 221 6.29 -8.60 17.95
C GLY A 221 5.94 -7.18 18.43
N ILE A 222 5.63 -6.29 17.50
CA ILE A 222 5.47 -4.85 17.77
C ILE A 222 4.19 -4.24 17.15
N ASN A 223 3.45 -4.98 16.33
CA ASN A 223 2.30 -4.43 15.62
C ASN A 223 1.17 -3.98 16.57
N LYS A 224 0.32 -3.09 16.04
CA LYS A 224 -0.76 -2.39 16.75
C LYS A 224 -2.05 -2.41 15.94
N ASP A 225 -2.19 -3.39 15.06
CA ASP A 225 -3.24 -3.43 14.03
C ASP A 225 -4.63 -3.55 14.67
N PHE A 226 -4.69 -4.26 15.81
CA PHE A 226 -5.89 -4.49 16.58
C PHE A 226 -5.77 -3.99 18.01
N ASN A 227 -6.89 -3.54 18.57
CA ASN A 227 -7.03 -3.28 20.01
C ASN A 227 -7.32 -4.58 20.78
N ASP A 228 -6.57 -5.64 20.48
CA ASP A 228 -6.71 -6.96 21.10
C ASP A 228 -5.32 -7.56 21.32
N THR A 229 -4.97 -7.87 22.56
CA THR A 229 -3.67 -8.44 22.94
C THR A 229 -3.40 -9.83 22.38
N LEU A 230 -4.44 -10.54 21.91
CA LEU A 230 -4.30 -11.83 21.22
C LEU A 230 -3.88 -11.65 19.76
N LEU A 231 -4.21 -10.51 19.15
CA LEU A 231 -3.97 -10.24 17.73
C LEU A 231 -2.74 -9.32 17.54
N SER A 232 -2.54 -8.37 18.45
CA SER A 232 -1.47 -7.38 18.39
C SER A 232 -0.66 -7.36 19.68
N PRO A 233 0.65 -7.66 19.62
CA PRO A 233 1.50 -7.62 20.80
C PRO A 233 1.51 -6.27 21.52
N HIS A 234 1.32 -5.18 20.78
CA HIS A 234 1.31 -3.81 21.29
C HIS A 234 -0.10 -3.18 21.23
N ALA A 235 -1.16 -3.98 21.40
CA ALA A 235 -2.56 -3.52 21.34
C ALA A 235 -2.87 -2.27 22.19
N THR A 236 -2.18 -2.08 23.32
CA THR A 236 -2.35 -0.89 24.18
C THR A 236 -2.02 0.44 23.48
N PHE A 237 -1.21 0.40 22.41
CA PHE A 237 -0.87 1.56 21.59
C PHE A 237 -1.76 1.71 20.34
N HIS A 238 -2.69 0.78 20.07
CA HIS A 238 -3.55 0.79 18.87
C HIS A 238 -4.24 2.14 18.66
N THR A 239 -4.89 2.67 19.71
CA THR A 239 -5.64 3.94 19.60
C THR A 239 -4.74 5.11 19.21
N GLU A 240 -3.53 5.16 19.78
CA GLU A 240 -2.60 6.25 19.50
C GLU A 240 -1.94 6.09 18.13
N ALA A 241 -1.61 4.87 17.72
CA ALA A 241 -1.15 4.58 16.37
C ALA A 241 -2.20 4.95 15.33
N ALA A 242 -3.46 4.55 15.51
CA ALA A 242 -4.57 4.90 14.63
C ALA A 242 -4.80 6.42 14.54
N ARG A 243 -4.61 7.15 15.65
CA ARG A 243 -4.66 8.61 15.68
C ARG A 243 -3.53 9.23 14.85
N GLN A 244 -2.30 8.75 15.01
CA GLN A 244 -1.16 9.22 14.20
C GLN A 244 -1.34 8.88 12.73
N ALA A 245 -1.80 7.67 12.42
CA ALA A 245 -2.08 7.19 11.08
C ALA A 245 -3.09 8.11 10.38
N THR A 246 -4.22 8.41 11.03
CA THR A 246 -5.22 9.37 10.54
C THR A 246 -4.63 10.75 10.31
N ALA A 247 -3.85 11.27 11.27
CA ALA A 247 -3.26 12.60 11.18
C ALA A 247 -2.18 12.68 10.08
N GLY A 248 -1.39 11.61 9.90
CA GLY A 248 -0.40 11.47 8.84
C GLY A 248 -1.04 11.38 7.46
N SER A 249 -2.10 10.58 7.31
CA SER A 249 -2.89 10.52 6.08
C SER A 249 -3.52 11.87 5.74
N ARG A 250 -3.98 12.62 6.75
CA ARG A 250 -4.47 13.98 6.55
C ARG A 250 -3.36 14.93 6.10
N LEU A 251 -2.21 14.93 6.77
CA LEU A 251 -1.07 15.76 6.33
C LEU A 251 -0.64 15.46 4.90
N PHE A 252 -0.69 14.20 4.48
CA PHE A 252 -0.39 13.81 3.10
C PHE A 252 -1.39 14.40 2.10
N LEU A 253 -2.69 14.36 2.41
CA LEU A 253 -3.73 15.03 1.61
C LEU A 253 -3.52 16.55 1.56
N ASP A 254 -3.18 17.17 2.69
CA ASP A 254 -2.91 18.61 2.78
C ASP A 254 -1.75 19.02 1.86
N ASP A 255 -0.67 18.22 1.83
CA ASP A 255 0.50 18.47 1.00
C ASP A 255 0.22 18.19 -0.50
N ILE A 256 -0.64 17.22 -0.84
CA ILE A 256 -1.14 17.05 -2.21
C ILE A 256 -1.93 18.29 -2.63
N ASN A 257 -2.90 18.72 -1.81
CA ASN A 257 -3.70 19.92 -2.10
C ASN A 257 -2.83 21.17 -2.22
N PHE A 258 -1.78 21.32 -1.40
CA PHE A 258 -0.82 22.41 -1.54
C PHE A 258 -0.07 22.35 -2.89
N SER A 259 0.26 21.14 -3.36
CA SER A 259 1.05 20.94 -4.58
C SER A 259 0.26 21.15 -5.87
N VAL A 260 -1.01 20.74 -5.90
CA VAL A 260 -1.85 20.85 -7.11
C VAL A 260 -2.88 21.97 -7.03
N GLY A 261 -3.24 22.43 -5.83
CA GLY A 261 -4.30 23.41 -5.59
C GLY A 261 -5.68 22.78 -5.42
N GLN A 262 -6.66 23.63 -5.07
CA GLN A 262 -8.00 23.18 -4.71
C GLN A 262 -8.73 22.48 -5.86
N PHE A 263 -8.66 23.01 -7.08
CA PHE A 263 -9.33 22.45 -8.26
C PHE A 263 -8.99 20.97 -8.49
N PHE A 264 -7.71 20.62 -8.44
CA PHE A 264 -7.30 19.21 -8.63
C PHE A 264 -7.60 18.33 -7.43
N THR A 265 -7.74 18.92 -6.24
CA THR A 265 -8.20 18.19 -5.05
C THR A 265 -9.70 17.90 -5.11
N GLU A 266 -10.49 18.79 -5.71
CA GLU A 266 -11.89 18.56 -6.06
C GLU A 266 -12.00 17.38 -7.04
N GLU A 267 -11.15 17.32 -8.07
CA GLU A 267 -11.06 16.17 -8.99
C GLU A 267 -10.69 14.85 -8.28
N LEU A 268 -9.71 14.89 -7.36
CA LEU A 268 -9.30 13.74 -6.55
C LEU A 268 -10.43 13.20 -5.67
N LEU A 269 -11.36 14.05 -5.24
CA LEU A 269 -12.47 13.68 -4.36
C LEU A 269 -13.83 13.66 -5.07
N ALA A 270 -13.88 13.99 -6.36
CA ALA A 270 -15.11 14.17 -7.14
C ALA A 270 -16.13 15.05 -6.42
N VAL A 271 -15.67 16.23 -6.01
CA VAL A 271 -16.47 17.27 -5.32
C VAL A 271 -16.84 18.39 -6.28
#